data_AF-A0AAV3UNH5-F1
#
_entry.id   AF-A0AAV3UNH5-F1
#
_cell.length_a   1.000
_cell.length_b   1.000
_cell.length_c   1.000
_cell.angle_alpha   90.00
_cell.angle_beta   90.00
_cell.angle_gamma   90.00
#
_symmetry.space_group_name_H-M   'P 1'
#
loop_
_entity.id
_entity.type
_entity.pdbx_description
1 polymer ?
#
loop_
_entity_poly.entity_id
_entity_poly.type
_entity_poly.pdbx_seq_one_letter_code
_entity_poly.pdbx_strand_id
1 'polypeptide(L)'
;MVNKNVYHGAVGTAIAGGVIGILSGSSGLAPWGILGGLIAGWSANTMADGLYDGGLAGLIGGILTLVVIVGVGAINVVLSTGSLNVAGAIGAYVSVVVGLMIIPLFAVEGLVVGSIIPSLRRVLS
;
A
#
# COMPACT_ATOMS: atom_id res chain seq x y z
N MET A 1 6.66 10.42 17.19
CA MET A 1 5.23 10.12 17.00
C MET A 1 4.94 10.20 15.51
N VAL A 2 4.24 9.23 14.92
CA VAL A 2 3.96 9.19 13.46
C VAL A 2 2.90 10.23 13.11
N ASN A 3 3.14 11.00 12.04
CA ASN A 3 2.24 12.05 11.58
C ASN A 3 0.89 11.46 11.11
N LYS A 4 -0.24 12.10 11.45
CA LYS A 4 -1.60 11.68 11.04
C LYS A 4 -1.71 11.46 9.52
N ASN A 5 -1.00 12.25 8.74
CA ASN A 5 -1.04 12.18 7.28
C ASN A 5 -0.38 10.92 6.72
N VAL A 6 0.51 10.28 7.49
CA VAL A 6 1.05 8.96 7.14
C VAL A 6 -0.05 7.90 7.19
N TYR A 7 -0.92 7.95 8.20
CA TYR A 7 -2.07 7.04 8.29
C TYR A 7 -3.08 7.29 7.18
N HIS A 8 -3.38 8.55 6.85
CA HIS A 8 -4.25 8.87 5.72
C HIS A 8 -3.66 8.39 4.39
N GLY A 9 -2.35 8.60 4.19
CA GLY A 9 -1.63 8.11 3.01
C GLY A 9 -1.65 6.59 2.91
N ALA A 10 -1.41 5.90 4.02
CA ALA A 10 -1.47 4.44 4.10
C ALA A 10 -2.88 3.91 3.80
N VAL A 11 -3.93 4.52 4.35
CA VAL A 11 -5.32 4.14 4.07
C VAL A 11 -5.68 4.40 2.61
N GLY A 12 -5.31 5.55 2.05
CA GLY A 12 -5.53 5.85 0.63
C GLY A 12 -4.84 4.85 -0.30
N THR A 13 -3.59 4.52 0.02
CA THR A 13 -2.81 3.47 -0.66
C THR A 13 -3.49 2.11 -0.56
N ALA A 14 -3.95 1.73 0.64
CA ALA A 14 -4.60 0.46 0.90
C ALA A 14 -5.93 0.30 0.16
N ILE A 15 -6.73 1.37 0.14
CA ILE A 15 -8.01 1.38 -0.59
C ILE A 15 -7.75 1.29 -2.08
N ALA A 16 -6.86 2.11 -2.63
CA ALA A 16 -6.56 2.08 -4.06
C ALA A 16 -5.98 0.73 -4.49
N GLY A 17 -4.97 0.23 -3.77
CA GLY A 17 -4.36 -1.07 -4.05
C GLY A 17 -5.29 -2.25 -3.84
N GLY A 18 -6.09 -2.23 -2.77
CA GLY A 18 -7.08 -3.25 -2.50
C GLY A 18 -8.19 -3.29 -3.55
N VAL A 19 -8.83 -2.15 -3.82
CA VAL A 19 -9.94 -2.06 -4.78
C VAL A 19 -9.48 -2.43 -6.19
N ILE A 20 -8.35 -1.88 -6.65
CA ILE A 20 -7.87 -2.15 -8.02
C ILE A 20 -7.33 -3.57 -8.14
N GLY A 21 -6.66 -4.09 -7.10
CA GLY A 21 -6.24 -5.49 -7.04
C GLY A 21 -7.43 -6.47 -7.06
N ILE A 22 -8.56 -6.12 -6.43
CA ILE A 22 -9.78 -6.93 -6.48
C ILE A 22 -10.43 -6.87 -7.86
N LEU A 23 -10.55 -5.68 -8.46
CA LEU A 23 -11.26 -5.49 -9.73
C LEU A 23 -10.47 -5.99 -10.95
N SER A 24 -9.15 -5.82 -10.95
CA SER A 24 -8.28 -6.06 -12.11
C SER A 24 -7.31 -7.23 -11.91
N GLY A 25 -7.48 -8.00 -10.82
CA GLY A 25 -6.63 -9.15 -10.48
C GLY A 25 -5.18 -8.77 -10.21
N SER A 26 -4.26 -9.71 -10.42
CA SER A 26 -2.82 -9.50 -10.18
C SER A 26 -2.21 -8.39 -11.03
N SER A 27 -2.73 -8.14 -12.23
CA SER A 27 -2.36 -7.00 -13.08
C SER A 27 -2.78 -5.64 -12.51
N GLY A 28 -3.78 -5.62 -11.62
CA GLY A 28 -4.25 -4.44 -10.90
C GLY A 28 -3.44 -4.06 -9.67
N LEU A 29 -2.49 -4.93 -9.25
CA LEU A 29 -1.51 -4.66 -8.20
C LEU A 29 -0.43 -3.68 -8.68
N ALA A 30 -0.85 -2.65 -9.43
CA ALA A 30 0.00 -1.50 -9.66
C ALA A 30 0.47 -1.00 -8.29
N PRO A 31 1.73 -0.60 -8.18
CA PRO A 31 2.22 -0.08 -6.92
C PRO A 31 1.53 1.27 -6.64
N TRP A 32 0.72 1.30 -5.57
CA TRP A 32 -0.08 2.45 -5.15
C TRP A 32 0.58 3.22 -4.00
N GLY A 33 1.82 2.86 -3.67
CA GLY A 33 2.61 3.56 -2.65
C GLY A 33 2.81 5.03 -2.97
N ILE A 34 2.70 5.40 -4.25
CA ILE A 34 2.62 6.77 -4.76
C ILE A 34 1.61 7.62 -3.99
N LEU A 35 0.41 7.09 -3.68
CA LEU A 35 -0.62 7.85 -2.96
C LEU A 35 -0.21 8.12 -1.51
N GLY A 36 0.42 7.14 -0.86
CA GLY A 36 1.00 7.27 0.46
C GLY A 36 2.08 8.35 0.50
N GLY A 37 3.01 8.29 -0.46
CA GLY A 37 4.05 9.30 -0.64
C GLY A 37 3.49 10.70 -0.93
N LEU A 38 2.46 10.79 -1.77
CA LEU A 38 1.82 12.06 -2.11
C LEU A 38 1.18 12.72 -0.90
N ILE A 39 0.31 12.00 -0.19
CA ILE A 39 -0.46 12.53 0.94
C ILE A 39 0.47 12.88 2.11
N ALA A 40 1.42 12.00 2.43
CA ALA A 40 2.36 12.22 3.51
C ALA A 40 3.35 13.35 3.16
N GLY A 41 3.93 13.31 1.96
CA GLY A 41 4.88 14.30 1.46
C GLY A 41 4.28 15.70 1.31
N TRP A 42 3.00 15.83 0.98
CA TRP A 42 2.34 17.14 0.88
C TRP A 42 2.32 17.90 2.22
N SER A 43 2.35 17.17 3.33
CA SER A 43 2.36 17.74 4.68
C SER A 43 3.76 17.87 5.29
N ALA A 44 4.78 17.30 4.66
CA ALA A 44 6.14 17.36 5.15
C ALA A 44 6.74 18.76 4.92
N ASN A 45 7.61 19.18 5.84
CA ASN A 45 8.28 20.48 5.75
C ASN A 45 9.62 20.37 5.01
N THR A 46 10.29 19.23 5.12
CA THR A 46 11.56 18.95 4.47
C THR A 46 11.49 17.71 3.57
N MET A 47 12.45 17.57 2.66
CA MET A 47 12.62 16.38 1.84
C MET A 47 12.89 15.13 2.69
N ALA A 48 13.63 15.27 3.79
CA ALA A 48 13.94 14.16 4.69
C ALA A 48 12.67 13.67 5.43
N ASP A 49 11.83 14.59 5.91
CA ASP A 49 10.55 14.24 6.52
C ASP A 49 9.64 13.56 5.50
N GLY A 50 9.55 14.12 4.28
CA GLY A 50 8.73 13.56 3.21
C GLY A 50 9.18 12.17 2.77
N LEU A 51 10.50 11.93 2.72
CA LEU A 51 11.09 10.63 2.43
C LEU A 51 10.71 9.59 3.49
N TYR A 52 10.84 9.95 4.77
CA TYR A 52 10.52 9.06 5.89
C TYR A 52 9.00 8.81 6.00
N ASP A 53 8.20 9.87 6.04
CA ASP A 53 6.75 9.78 6.19
C ASP A 53 6.10 9.13 4.96
N GLY A 54 6.59 9.43 3.76
CA GLY A 54 6.14 8.82 2.52
C GLY A 54 6.48 7.33 2.43
N GLY A 55 7.72 6.96 2.79
CA GLY A 55 8.14 5.56 2.85
C GLY A 55 7.33 4.76 3.87
N LEU A 56 7.06 5.33 5.05
CA LEU A 56 6.23 4.69 6.08
C LEU A 56 4.78 4.54 5.61
N ALA A 57 4.22 5.56 4.97
CA ALA A 57 2.86 5.52 4.42
C ALA A 57 2.72 4.45 3.33
N GLY A 58 3.70 4.38 2.42
CA GLY A 58 3.76 3.35 1.38
C GLY A 58 3.88 1.95 1.97
N LEU A 59 4.78 1.74 2.94
CA LEU A 59 4.98 0.46 3.62
C LEU A 59 3.71 -0.03 4.31
N ILE A 60 3.10 0.82 5.15
CA ILE A 60 1.87 0.47 5.88
C ILE A 60 0.73 0.24 4.89
N GLY A 61 0.61 1.08 3.85
CA GLY A 61 -0.38 0.92 2.80
C GLY A 61 -0.23 -0.39 2.03
N GLY A 62 1.00 -0.83 1.74
CA GLY A 62 1.29 -2.11 1.11
C GLY A 62 0.89 -3.30 1.99
N ILE A 63 1.18 -3.24 3.29
CA ILE A 63 0.75 -4.27 4.26
C ILE A 63 -0.78 -4.35 4.31
N LEU A 64 -1.46 -3.21 4.43
CA LEU A 64 -2.92 -3.17 4.48
C LEU A 64 -3.56 -3.65 3.17
N THR A 65 -2.99 -3.29 2.02
CA THR A 65 -3.40 -3.81 0.71
C THR A 65 -3.34 -5.33 0.68
N LEU A 66 -2.23 -5.90 1.15
CA LEU A 66 -2.04 -7.34 1.21
C LEU A 66 -3.12 -8.01 2.07
N VAL A 67 -3.38 -7.47 3.26
CA VAL A 67 -4.42 -7.98 4.16
C VAL A 67 -5.79 -7.98 3.49
N VAL A 68 -6.15 -6.90 2.80
CA VAL A 68 -7.43 -6.79 2.08
C VAL A 68 -7.52 -7.85 0.98
N ILE A 69 -6.49 -7.98 0.15
CA ILE A 69 -6.51 -8.88 -1.01
C ILE A 69 -6.49 -10.34 -0.58
N VAL A 70 -5.67 -10.68 0.41
CA VAL A 70 -5.61 -12.04 0.97
C VAL A 70 -6.93 -12.38 1.67
N GLY A 71 -7.53 -11.43 2.41
CA GLY A 71 -8.83 -11.61 3.05
C GLY A 71 -9.95 -11.86 2.03
N VAL A 72 -10.05 -11.03 1.00
CA VAL A 72 -11.05 -11.20 -0.06
C VAL A 72 -10.81 -12.50 -0.86
N GLY A 73 -9.54 -12.81 -1.17
CA GLY A 73 -9.16 -14.06 -1.81
C GLY A 73 -9.58 -15.29 -0.99
N ALA A 74 -9.30 -15.29 0.31
CA ALA A 74 -9.70 -16.36 1.22
C ALA A 74 -11.23 -16.52 1.28
N ILE A 75 -12.00 -15.42 1.34
CA ILE A 75 -13.46 -15.47 1.29
C ILE A 75 -13.94 -16.13 0.00
N ASN A 76 -13.41 -15.73 -1.16
CA ASN A 76 -13.77 -16.33 -2.45
C ASN A 76 -13.43 -17.82 -2.53
N VAL A 77 -12.30 -18.25 -1.95
CA VAL A 77 -11.93 -19.67 -1.87
C VAL A 77 -12.90 -20.44 -0.98
N VAL A 78 -13.27 -19.90 0.19
CA VAL A 78 -14.26 -20.54 1.08
C VAL A 78 -15.60 -20.68 0.37
N LEU A 79 -16.05 -19.64 -0.32
CA LEU A 79 -17.33 -19.65 -1.05
C LEU A 79 -17.34 -20.66 -2.21
N SER A 80 -16.20 -20.89 -2.86
CA SER A 80 -16.09 -21.81 -4.00
C SER A 80 -15.82 -23.27 -3.61
N THR A 81 -15.05 -23.50 -2.54
CA THR A 81 -14.59 -24.85 -2.14
C THR A 81 -15.27 -25.39 -0.88
N GLY A 82 -15.92 -24.53 -0.09
CA GLY A 82 -16.49 -24.89 1.22
C GLY A 82 -15.45 -25.22 2.29
N SER A 83 -14.16 -25.01 2.03
CA SER A 83 -13.08 -25.44 2.94
C SER A 83 -12.20 -24.29 3.42
N LEU A 84 -12.21 -24.06 4.73
CA LEU A 84 -11.35 -23.08 5.40
C LEU A 84 -9.87 -23.48 5.34
N ASN A 85 -9.55 -24.78 5.30
CA ASN A 85 -8.18 -25.26 5.21
C ASN A 85 -7.54 -24.93 3.86
N VAL A 86 -8.31 -25.09 2.77
CA VAL A 86 -7.83 -24.75 1.41
C VAL A 86 -7.64 -23.23 1.29
N ALA A 87 -8.59 -22.45 1.80
CA ALA A 87 -8.49 -21.00 1.84
C ALA A 87 -7.28 -20.51 2.66
N GLY A 88 -7.02 -21.12 3.81
CA GLY A 88 -5.85 -20.81 4.63
C GLY A 88 -4.53 -21.12 3.94
N ALA A 89 -4.42 -22.27 3.26
CA ALA A 89 -3.21 -22.65 2.54
C ALA A 89 -2.92 -21.73 1.34
N ILE A 90 -3.95 -21.41 0.54
CA ILE A 90 -3.82 -20.47 -0.59
C ILE A 90 -3.51 -19.07 -0.08
N GLY A 91 -4.22 -18.61 0.96
CA GLY A 91 -3.98 -17.31 1.59
C GLY A 91 -2.55 -17.18 2.12
N ALA A 92 -2.02 -18.19 2.78
CA ALA A 92 -0.63 -18.23 3.26
C ALA A 92 0.39 -18.17 2.11
N TYR A 93 0.18 -18.94 1.04
CA TYR A 93 1.06 -18.92 -0.13
C TYR A 93 1.05 -17.56 -0.83
N VAL A 94 -0.14 -17.01 -1.11
CA VAL A 94 -0.30 -15.72 -1.78
C VAL A 94 0.26 -14.60 -0.91
N SER A 95 0.01 -14.59 0.40
CA SER A 95 0.50 -13.55 1.30
C SER A 95 2.03 -13.51 1.38
N VAL A 96 2.71 -14.66 1.39
CA VAL A 96 4.18 -14.69 1.40
C VAL A 96 4.76 -14.19 0.08
N VAL A 97 4.28 -14.71 -1.06
CA VAL A 97 4.82 -14.34 -2.38
C VAL A 97 4.52 -12.88 -2.72
N VAL A 98 3.26 -12.46 -2.57
CA VAL A 98 2.83 -11.09 -2.87
C VAL A 98 3.41 -10.13 -1.83
N GLY A 99 3.47 -10.50 -0.56
CA GLY A 99 4.05 -9.67 0.49
C GLY A 99 5.52 -9.35 0.26
N LEU A 100 6.32 -10.34 -0.12
CA LEU A 100 7.76 -10.15 -0.38
C LEU A 100 8.04 -9.29 -1.62
N MET A 101 7.18 -9.34 -2.64
CA MET A 101 7.39 -8.59 -3.88
C MET A 101 6.75 -7.20 -3.86
N ILE A 102 5.53 -7.08 -3.32
CA ILE A 102 4.71 -5.87 -3.46
C ILE A 102 4.93 -4.87 -2.32
N ILE A 103 5.08 -5.34 -1.08
CA ILE A 103 5.24 -4.43 0.07
C ILE A 103 6.50 -3.55 -0.07
N PRO A 104 7.68 -4.09 -0.44
CA PRO A 104 8.86 -3.25 -0.66
C PRO A 104 8.67 -2.23 -1.79
N LEU A 105 7.98 -2.63 -2.86
CA LEU A 105 7.70 -1.75 -3.99
C LEU A 105 6.85 -0.54 -3.56
N PHE A 106 5.78 -0.77 -2.80
CA PHE A 106 4.95 0.30 -2.25
C PHE A 106 5.75 1.24 -1.32
N ALA A 107 6.64 0.69 -0.50
CA ALA A 107 7.51 1.50 0.37
C ALA A 107 8.47 2.38 -0.44
N VAL A 108 9.09 1.81 -1.49
CA VAL A 108 10.02 2.55 -2.37
C VAL A 108 9.30 3.68 -3.10
N GLU A 109 8.10 3.45 -3.62
CA GLU A 109 7.33 4.52 -4.25
C GLU A 109 6.93 5.62 -3.29
N GLY A 110 6.46 5.23 -2.10
CA GLY A 110 6.14 6.17 -1.05
C GLY A 110 7.34 7.04 -0.70
N LEU A 111 8.53 6.44 -0.64
CA LEU A 111 9.81 7.12 -0.40
C LEU A 111 10.16 8.10 -1.54
N VAL A 112 10.12 7.64 -2.79
CA VAL A 112 10.45 8.45 -3.97
C VAL A 112 9.50 9.64 -4.07
N VAL A 113 8.18 9.40 -4.07
CA VAL A 113 7.17 10.44 -4.20
C VAL A 113 7.21 11.37 -2.99
N GLY A 114 7.26 10.81 -1.78
CA GLY A 114 7.33 11.58 -0.54
C GLY A 114 8.51 12.55 -0.49
N SER A 115 9.65 12.19 -1.10
CA SER A 115 10.82 13.07 -1.16
C SER A 115 10.67 14.24 -2.15
N ILE A 116 9.92 14.06 -3.24
CA ILE A 116 9.79 15.05 -4.31
C ILE A 116 8.74 16.11 -3.94
N ILE A 117 7.65 15.69 -3.31
CA ILE A 117 6.47 16.54 -3.08
C ILE A 117 6.74 17.80 -2.24
N PRO A 118 7.53 17.77 -1.14
CA PRO A 118 7.84 18.99 -0.39
C PRO A 118 8.54 20.06 -1.24
N SER A 119 9.42 19.62 -2.14
CA SER A 119 10.14 20.50 -3.06
C SER A 119 9.20 21.07 -4.12
N LEU A 120 8.33 20.22 -4.69
CA LEU A 120 7.32 20.64 -5.66
C LEU A 120 6.33 21.65 -5.04
N ARG A 121 5.88 21.41 -3.81
CA ARG A 121 4.97 22.30 -3.07
C ARG A 121 5.53 23.71 -2.94
N ARG A 122 6.84 23.86 -2.70
CA ARG A 122 7.51 25.17 -2.58
C ARG A 122 7.62 25.92 -3.90
N VAL A 123 7.67 25.22 -5.04
CA VAL A 123 7.70 25.86 -6.36
C VAL A 123 6.30 26.35 -6.77
N LEU A 124 5.25 25.67 -6.28
CA LEU A 124 3.86 25.96 -6.61
C LEU A 124 3.18 26.99 -5.68
N SER A 125 3.85 27.41 -4.59
CA SER A 125 3.37 28.39 -3.60
C SER A 125 3.97 29.76 -3.83
#